data_AF-A0A9P0CK18-F1
#
_entry.id   AF-A0A9P0CK18-F1
#
_cell.length_a   1.000
_cell.length_b   1.000
_cell.length_c   1.000
_cell.angle_alpha   90.00
_cell.angle_beta   90.00
_cell.angle_gamma   90.00
#
_symmetry.space_group_name_H-M   'P 1'
#
loop_
_entity.id
_entity.type
_entity.pdbx_description
1 polymer ?
#
loop_
_entity_poly.entity_id
_entity_poly.type
_entity_poly.pdbx_seq_one_letter_code
_entity_poly.pdbx_strand_id
1 'polypeptide(L)'
;MDGLMKTLQKMRENLIEYWIEEAKEVAEKIGVEPILPNKRIPRCKKQFDEMCDDESRTLQPVQLFSQAKIMIFDRILSEIKKRVDSATTLNSNFAFLNGTEILNMSNEELQKHGADLGRKYERDLNAVEFCQELYVFKEQGPLLF
;
A
#
# COMPACT_ATOMS: atom_id res chain seq x y z
N MET A 1 -7.50 -2.02 -8.50
CA MET A 1 -6.92 -1.17 -7.42
C MET A 1 -6.41 0.16 -7.94
N ASP A 2 -6.00 0.25 -9.20
CA ASP A 2 -5.47 1.50 -9.79
C ASP A 2 -6.43 2.68 -9.78
N GLY A 3 -7.73 2.44 -9.94
CA GLY A 3 -8.74 3.49 -9.83
C GLY A 3 -8.74 4.16 -8.46
N LEU A 4 -8.67 3.38 -7.37
CA LEU A 4 -8.61 3.88 -6.01
C LEU A 4 -7.31 4.67 -5.76
N MET A 5 -6.16 4.16 -6.20
CA MET A 5 -4.88 4.86 -6.06
C MET A 5 -4.88 6.21 -6.79
N LYS A 6 -5.43 6.25 -8.02
CA LYS A 6 -5.58 7.51 -8.77
C LYS A 6 -6.49 8.51 -8.06
N THR A 7 -7.59 8.06 -7.47
CA THR A 7 -8.48 8.93 -6.70
C THR A 7 -7.78 9.50 -5.47
N LEU A 8 -7.10 8.66 -4.69
CA LEU A 8 -6.34 9.11 -3.52
C LEU A 8 -5.21 10.08 -3.89
N GLN A 9 -4.56 9.87 -5.02
CA GLN A 9 -3.53 10.76 -5.52
C GLN A 9 -4.10 12.13 -5.92
N LYS A 10 -5.27 12.17 -6.59
CA LYS A 10 -5.98 13.43 -6.86
C LYS A 10 -6.37 14.15 -5.55
N MET A 11 -6.90 13.42 -4.56
CA MET A 11 -7.26 14.00 -3.26
C MET A 11 -6.04 14.58 -2.52
N ARG A 12 -4.88 13.93 -2.64
CA ARG A 12 -3.61 14.44 -2.12
C ARG A 12 -3.22 15.75 -2.80
N GLU A 13 -3.31 15.82 -4.12
CA GLU A 13 -2.96 16.99 -4.95
C GLU A 13 -3.92 18.17 -4.78
N ASN A 14 -5.16 17.93 -4.34
CA ASN A 14 -6.12 19.01 -4.05
C ASN A 14 -5.56 20.00 -3.02
N LEU A 15 -5.80 21.28 -3.30
CA LEU A 15 -5.47 22.41 -2.43
C LEU A 15 -6.07 22.27 -1.02
N ILE A 16 -5.37 22.76 0.00
CA ILE A 16 -5.80 22.63 1.40
C ILE A 16 -7.07 23.44 1.67
N GLU A 17 -7.25 24.54 0.95
CA GLU A 17 -8.38 25.45 1.02
C GLU A 17 -9.71 24.73 0.73
N TYR A 18 -9.71 23.81 -0.25
CA TYR A 18 -10.88 22.98 -0.56
C TYR A 18 -11.32 22.15 0.65
N TRP A 19 -10.36 21.51 1.32
CA TRP A 19 -10.64 20.67 2.49
C TRP A 19 -11.08 21.48 3.71
N ILE A 20 -10.57 22.70 3.87
CA ILE A 20 -10.97 23.61 4.95
C ILE A 20 -12.42 24.07 4.74
N GLU A 21 -12.80 24.44 3.52
CA GLU A 21 -14.17 24.88 3.22
C GLU A 21 -15.18 23.73 3.41
N GLU A 22 -14.86 22.54 2.90
CA GLU A 22 -15.72 21.35 3.08
C GLU A 22 -15.87 20.99 4.57
N ALA A 23 -14.78 21.01 5.33
CA ALA A 23 -14.81 20.74 6.76
C ALA A 23 -15.59 21.81 7.55
N LYS A 24 -15.54 23.06 7.10
CA LYS A 24 -16.27 24.18 7.71
C LYS A 24 -17.78 23.97 7.61
N GLU A 25 -18.31 23.62 6.44
CA GLU A 25 -19.73 23.33 6.27
C GLU A 25 -20.22 22.20 7.20
N VAL A 26 -19.38 21.18 7.38
CA VAL A 26 -19.68 20.04 8.26
C VAL A 26 -19.64 20.46 9.73
N ALA A 27 -18.65 21.25 10.14
CA ALA A 27 -18.53 21.73 11.51
C ALA A 27 -19.71 22.62 11.91
N GLU A 28 -20.14 23.53 11.03
CA GLU A 28 -21.31 24.39 11.26
C GLU A 28 -22.60 23.57 11.43
N LYS A 29 -22.80 22.52 10.62
CA LYS A 29 -23.94 21.58 10.76
C LYS A 29 -23.96 20.85 12.11
N ILE A 30 -22.79 20.59 12.69
CA ILE A 30 -22.63 19.87 13.97
C ILE A 30 -22.65 20.86 15.16
N GLY A 31 -22.62 22.17 14.91
CA GLY A 31 -22.56 23.20 15.95
C GLY A 31 -21.17 23.37 16.58
N VAL A 32 -20.11 23.00 15.86
CA VAL A 32 -18.72 23.19 16.27
C VAL A 32 -18.15 24.42 15.56
N GLU A 33 -17.43 25.27 16.30
CA GLU A 33 -16.75 26.42 15.69
C GLU A 33 -15.66 25.95 14.70
N PRO A 34 -15.72 26.37 13.42
CA PRO A 34 -14.80 25.92 12.38
C PRO A 34 -13.48 26.70 12.41
N ILE A 35 -12.81 26.72 13.57
CA ILE A 35 -11.54 27.43 13.77
C ILE A 35 -10.45 26.42 14.09
N LEU A 36 -9.34 26.49 13.35
CA LEU A 36 -8.14 25.73 13.68
C LEU A 36 -7.43 26.39 14.88
N PRO A 37 -7.40 25.77 16.07
CA PRO A 37 -6.82 26.39 17.24
C PRO A 37 -5.28 26.48 17.10
N ASN A 38 -4.72 27.61 17.51
CA ASN A 38 -3.28 27.77 17.65
C ASN A 38 -2.76 26.85 18.77
N LYS A 39 -1.87 25.93 18.43
CA LYS A 39 -1.17 25.14 19.45
C LYS A 39 -0.15 26.01 20.16
N ARG A 40 -0.05 25.85 21.49
CA ARG A 40 0.99 26.51 22.29
C ARG A 40 2.37 26.04 21.83
N ILE A 41 3.23 26.98 21.46
CA ILE A 41 4.63 26.71 21.16
C ILE A 41 5.38 26.53 22.49
N PRO A 42 5.98 25.37 22.77
CA PRO A 42 6.76 25.16 23.98
C PRO A 42 8.02 26.03 23.96
N ARG A 43 8.34 26.70 25.07
CA ARG A 43 9.58 27.48 25.21
C ARG A 43 10.73 26.54 25.52
N CYS A 44 11.74 26.46 24.65
CA CYS A 44 13.02 25.84 24.96
C CYS A 44 13.99 26.84 25.60
N LYS A 45 14.88 26.35 26.48
CA LYS A 45 15.98 27.14 27.02
C LYS A 45 16.92 27.52 25.87
N LYS A 46 17.30 28.79 25.79
CA LYS A 46 18.27 29.31 24.83
C LYS A 46 19.64 29.39 25.50
N GLN A 47 20.72 29.09 24.77
CA GLN A 47 22.05 29.50 25.17
C GLN A 47 22.23 31.01 24.88
N PHE A 48 23.21 31.63 25.53
CA PHE A 48 23.54 33.04 25.26
C PHE A 48 23.98 33.17 23.79
N ASP A 49 23.41 34.17 23.09
CA ASP A 49 23.66 34.48 21.67
C ASP A 49 23.10 33.50 20.62
N GLU A 50 22.27 32.53 21.02
CA GLU A 50 21.67 31.55 20.09
C GLU A 50 20.25 31.92 19.66
N MET A 51 20.04 32.07 18.34
CA MET A 51 18.72 32.18 17.73
C MET A 51 18.08 30.79 17.65
N CYS A 52 17.07 30.55 18.49
CA CYS A 52 16.30 29.30 18.48
C CYS A 52 15.20 29.35 17.41
N ASP A 53 15.61 29.27 16.14
CA ASP A 53 14.73 29.29 14.97
C ASP A 53 14.47 27.86 14.48
N ASP A 54 13.76 27.06 15.29
CA ASP A 54 13.15 25.84 14.77
C ASP A 54 11.97 26.27 13.87
N GLU A 55 12.13 26.23 12.55
CA GLU A 55 11.10 26.62 11.55
C GLU A 55 9.75 25.91 11.75
N SER A 56 9.76 24.69 12.28
CA SER A 56 8.55 23.93 12.63
C SER A 56 7.72 24.57 13.76
N ARG A 57 8.29 25.49 14.53
CA ARG A 57 7.64 26.18 15.66
C ARG A 57 6.93 27.47 15.25
N THR A 58 7.16 27.98 14.04
CA THR A 58 6.56 29.23 13.54
C THR A 58 5.46 29.02 12.50
N LEU A 59 5.19 27.77 12.10
CA LEU A 59 4.17 27.45 11.11
C LEU A 59 2.76 27.75 11.62
N GLN A 60 1.95 28.38 10.76
CA GLN A 60 0.53 28.62 11.02
C GLN A 60 -0.23 27.28 11.12
N PRO A 61 -1.34 27.19 11.90
CA PRO A 61 -2.10 25.95 12.05
C PRO A 61 -2.51 25.29 10.73
N VAL A 62 -2.82 26.09 9.71
CA VAL A 62 -3.17 25.63 8.36
C VAL A 62 -1.98 24.93 7.68
N GLN A 63 -0.76 25.45 7.85
CA GLN A 63 0.45 24.86 7.27
C GLN A 63 0.78 23.52 7.94
N LEU A 64 0.64 23.44 9.27
CA LEU A 64 0.79 22.19 10.02
C LEU A 64 -0.24 21.14 9.58
N PHE A 65 -1.49 21.56 9.38
CA PHE A 65 -2.55 20.69 8.88
C PHE A 65 -2.27 20.20 7.45
N SER A 66 -1.79 21.09 6.58
CA SER A 66 -1.39 20.74 5.20
C SER A 66 -0.26 19.71 5.18
N GLN A 67 0.78 19.90 6.00
CA GLN A 67 1.87 18.94 6.14
C GLN A 67 1.35 17.57 6.63
N ALA A 68 0.52 17.57 7.67
CA ALA A 68 -0.07 16.33 8.20
C ALA A 68 -0.94 15.61 7.15
N LYS A 69 -1.76 16.35 6.40
CA LYS A 69 -2.57 15.84 5.29
C LYS A 69 -1.68 15.10 4.28
N ILE A 70 -0.63 15.76 3.79
CA ILE A 70 0.29 15.18 2.79
C ILE A 70 0.93 13.90 3.33
N MET A 71 1.46 13.93 4.56
CA MET A 71 2.07 12.76 5.19
C MET A 71 1.11 11.58 5.30
N ILE A 72 -0.15 11.82 5.66
CA ILE A 72 -1.18 10.77 5.77
C ILE A 72 -1.46 10.16 4.40
N PHE A 73 -1.70 10.98 3.37
CA PHE A 73 -1.93 10.47 2.01
C PHE A 73 -0.73 9.70 1.47
N ASP A 74 0.49 10.19 1.68
CA ASP A 74 1.72 9.48 1.27
C ASP A 74 1.83 8.13 1.95
N ARG A 75 1.52 8.07 3.26
CA ARG A 75 1.54 6.82 4.01
C ARG A 75 0.51 5.83 3.48
N ILE A 76 -0.73 6.27 3.26
CA ILE A 76 -1.81 5.42 2.74
C ILE A 76 -1.46 4.91 1.34
N LEU A 77 -1.01 5.78 0.44
CA LEU A 77 -0.63 5.41 -0.92
C LEU A 77 0.52 4.39 -0.92
N SER A 78 1.55 4.61 -0.10
CA SER A 78 2.69 3.71 0.03
C SER A 78 2.26 2.33 0.52
N GLU A 79 1.42 2.27 1.56
CA GLU A 79 0.94 1.00 2.12
C GLU A 79 0.02 0.25 1.15
N ILE A 80 -0.90 0.94 0.48
CA ILE A 80 -1.76 0.32 -0.54
C ILE A 80 -0.91 -0.26 -1.66
N LYS A 81 0.03 0.54 -2.20
CA LYS A 81 0.92 0.10 -3.27
C LYS A 81 1.71 -1.13 -2.86
N LYS A 82 2.34 -1.10 -1.68
CA LYS A 82 3.09 -2.25 -1.14
C LYS A 82 2.25 -3.51 -1.05
N ARG A 83 1.00 -3.40 -0.59
CA ARG A 83 0.07 -4.55 -0.49
C ARG A 83 -0.32 -5.09 -1.85
N VAL A 84 -0.63 -4.20 -2.81
CA VAL A 84 -0.97 -4.60 -4.18
C VAL A 84 0.22 -5.29 -4.85
N ASP A 85 1.41 -4.71 -4.76
CA ASP A 85 2.63 -5.28 -5.36
C ASP A 85 2.96 -6.65 -4.75
N SER A 86 2.78 -6.78 -3.42
CA SER A 86 2.96 -8.07 -2.72
C SER A 86 1.93 -9.10 -3.18
N ALA A 87 0.66 -8.72 -3.31
CA ALA A 87 -0.40 -9.61 -3.79
C ALA A 87 -0.17 -10.03 -5.24
N THR A 88 0.22 -9.10 -6.11
CA THR A 88 0.57 -9.38 -7.50
C THR A 88 1.76 -10.33 -7.58
N THR A 89 2.79 -10.11 -6.77
CA THR A 89 3.96 -10.99 -6.72
C THR A 89 3.59 -12.40 -6.27
N LEU A 90 2.76 -12.53 -5.23
CA LEU A 90 2.25 -13.84 -4.80
C LEU A 90 1.45 -14.51 -5.91
N ASN A 91 0.51 -13.79 -6.53
CA ASN A 91 -0.29 -14.32 -7.62
C ASN A 91 0.58 -14.77 -8.79
N SER A 92 1.57 -13.97 -9.23
CA SER A 92 2.47 -14.36 -10.31
C SER A 92 3.30 -15.62 -10.02
N ASN A 93 3.63 -15.89 -8.75
CA ASN A 93 4.38 -17.11 -8.40
C ASN A 93 3.49 -18.34 -8.24
N PHE A 94 2.26 -18.17 -7.73
CA PHE A 94 1.44 -19.30 -7.27
C PHE A 94 0.12 -19.48 -8.04
N ALA A 95 -0.30 -18.54 -8.90
CA ALA A 95 -1.58 -18.61 -9.60
C ALA A 95 -1.75 -19.89 -10.43
N PHE A 96 -0.65 -20.41 -10.98
CA PHE A 96 -0.67 -21.65 -11.76
C PHE A 96 -1.08 -22.88 -10.95
N LEU A 97 -1.02 -22.84 -9.61
CA LEU A 97 -1.43 -23.93 -8.72
C LEU A 97 -2.95 -24.03 -8.53
N ASN A 98 -3.71 -23.16 -9.19
CA ASN A 98 -5.16 -23.29 -9.23
C ASN A 98 -5.55 -24.55 -10.03
N GLY A 99 -6.48 -25.37 -9.53
CA GLY A 99 -6.87 -26.62 -10.17
C GLY A 99 -7.32 -26.46 -11.62
N THR A 100 -8.05 -25.38 -11.95
CA THR A 100 -8.43 -25.11 -13.36
C THR A 100 -7.23 -24.76 -14.23
N GLU A 101 -6.27 -24.03 -13.69
CA GLU A 101 -5.05 -23.61 -14.40
C GLU A 101 -4.15 -24.83 -14.66
N ILE A 102 -3.94 -25.69 -13.66
CA ILE A 102 -3.17 -26.93 -13.78
C ILE A 102 -3.75 -27.83 -14.89
N LEU A 103 -5.09 -27.96 -14.96
CA LEU A 103 -5.74 -28.81 -15.95
C LEU A 103 -5.66 -28.23 -17.36
N ASN A 104 -5.82 -26.92 -17.50
CA ASN A 104 -5.87 -26.25 -18.81
C ASN A 104 -4.50 -25.96 -19.43
N MET A 105 -3.44 -25.75 -18.64
CA MET A 105 -2.08 -25.46 -19.15
C MET A 105 -1.44 -26.65 -19.85
N SER A 106 -0.50 -26.41 -20.77
CA SER A 106 0.29 -27.51 -21.34
C SER A 106 1.24 -28.12 -20.29
N ASN A 107 1.71 -29.35 -20.54
CA ASN A 107 2.69 -29.99 -19.66
C ASN A 107 4.03 -29.24 -19.66
N GLU A 108 4.44 -28.67 -20.81
CA GLU A 108 5.66 -27.85 -20.86
C GLU A 108 5.52 -26.55 -20.06
N GLU A 109 4.37 -25.89 -20.12
CA GLU A 109 4.09 -24.66 -19.36
C GLU A 109 4.05 -24.94 -17.86
N LEU A 110 3.36 -26.01 -17.44
CA LEU A 110 3.26 -26.42 -16.05
C LEU A 110 4.63 -26.78 -15.47
N GLN A 111 5.47 -27.51 -16.21
CA GLN A 111 6.83 -27.82 -15.80
C GLN A 111 7.71 -26.58 -15.70
N LYS A 112 7.54 -25.61 -16.62
CA LYS A 112 8.27 -24.34 -16.56
C LYS A 112 7.91 -23.57 -15.30
N HIS A 113 6.63 -23.39 -15.02
CA HIS A 113 6.16 -22.73 -13.80
C HIS A 113 6.60 -23.45 -12.53
N GLY A 114 6.52 -24.79 -12.52
CA GLY A 114 7.00 -25.62 -11.41
C GLY A 114 8.51 -25.48 -11.17
N ALA A 115 9.31 -25.50 -12.24
CA ALA A 115 10.76 -25.33 -12.16
C ALA A 115 11.15 -23.91 -11.69
N ASP A 116 10.46 -22.88 -12.19
CA ASP A 116 10.70 -21.49 -11.77
C ASP A 116 10.35 -21.30 -10.29
N LEU A 117 9.25 -21.89 -9.81
CA LEU A 117 8.89 -21.88 -8.39
C LEU A 117 9.90 -22.66 -7.54
N GLY A 118 10.29 -23.87 -7.97
CA GLY A 118 11.28 -24.69 -7.28
C GLY A 118 12.65 -24.02 -7.16
N ARG A 119 13.11 -23.31 -8.20
CA ARG A 119 14.33 -22.49 -8.12
C ARG A 119 14.20 -21.32 -7.14
N LYS A 120 13.03 -20.67 -7.12
CA LYS A 120 12.79 -19.53 -6.23
C LYS A 120 12.77 -19.92 -4.75
N TYR A 121 12.30 -21.13 -4.46
CA TYR A 121 12.19 -21.68 -3.12
C TYR A 121 13.04 -22.96 -2.97
N GLU A 122 14.28 -22.94 -3.45
CA GLU A 122 15.18 -24.11 -3.50
C GLU A 122 15.48 -24.76 -2.13
N ARG A 123 15.28 -24.01 -1.03
CA ARG A 123 15.44 -24.50 0.34
C ARG A 123 14.24 -25.33 0.81
N ASP A 124 13.07 -25.06 0.24
CA ASP A 124 11.79 -25.63 0.65
C ASP A 124 11.26 -26.63 -0.39
N LEU A 125 11.65 -26.50 -1.66
CA LEU A 125 11.15 -27.28 -2.79
C LEU A 125 12.29 -27.89 -3.60
N ASN A 126 12.23 -29.21 -3.79
CA ASN A 126 13.03 -29.88 -4.82
C ASN A 126 12.34 -29.72 -6.17
N ALA A 127 12.95 -28.94 -7.08
CA ALA A 127 12.34 -28.63 -8.38
C ALA A 127 12.03 -29.87 -9.24
N VAL A 128 12.84 -30.93 -9.14
CA VAL A 128 12.63 -32.16 -9.94
C VAL A 128 11.44 -32.94 -9.40
N GLU A 129 11.40 -33.17 -8.10
CA GLU A 129 10.31 -33.87 -7.42
C GLU A 129 8.98 -33.11 -7.59
N PHE A 130 9.00 -31.80 -7.35
CA PHE A 130 7.81 -30.95 -7.48
C PHE A 130 7.22 -30.97 -8.90
N CYS A 131 8.05 -30.91 -9.94
CA CYS A 131 7.57 -31.02 -11.32
C CYS A 131 6.97 -32.40 -11.64
N GLN A 132 7.50 -33.47 -11.05
CA GLN A 132 6.94 -34.82 -11.19
C GLN A 132 5.58 -34.93 -10.49
N GLU A 133 5.47 -34.41 -9.27
CA GLU A 133 4.21 -34.38 -8.51
C GLU A 133 3.12 -33.59 -9.25
N LEU A 134 3.45 -32.42 -9.82
CA LEU A 134 2.52 -31.63 -10.62
C LEU A 134 2.01 -32.40 -11.85
N TYR A 135 2.89 -33.13 -12.53
CA TYR A 135 2.51 -33.95 -13.67
C TYR A 135 1.55 -35.08 -13.24
N VAL A 136 1.89 -35.81 -12.18
CA VAL A 136 1.03 -36.88 -11.66
C VAL A 136 -0.33 -36.32 -11.23
N PHE A 137 -0.35 -35.19 -10.54
CA PHE A 137 -1.57 -34.53 -10.10
C PHE A 137 -2.46 -34.13 -11.28
N LYS A 138 -1.89 -33.61 -12.37
CA LYS A 138 -2.64 -33.23 -13.57
C LYS A 138 -3.33 -34.45 -14.21
N GLU A 139 -2.63 -35.57 -14.31
CA GLU A 139 -3.17 -36.80 -14.94
C GLU A 139 -4.20 -37.51 -14.04
N GLN A 140 -3.98 -37.51 -12.72
CA GLN A 140 -4.84 -38.23 -11.77
C GLN A 140 -6.01 -37.40 -11.22
N GLY A 141 -5.85 -36.08 -11.13
CA GLY A 141 -6.85 -35.17 -10.57
C GLY A 141 -8.24 -35.30 -11.21
N PRO A 142 -8.34 -35.36 -12.56
CA PRO A 142 -9.63 -35.56 -13.25
C PRO A 142 -10.27 -36.93 -13.01
N LEU A 143 -9.52 -37.94 -12.56
CA LEU A 143 -10.05 -39.30 -12.35
C LEU A 143 -10.72 -39.48 -10.99
N LEU A 144 -10.61 -38.49 -10.10
CA LEU A 144 -11.15 -38.52 -8.73
C LEU A 144 -12.55 -37.88 -8.62
N PHE A 145 -13.10 -37.37 -9.74
CA PHE A 145 -14.43 -36.77 -9.85
C PHE A 145 -15.15 -37.29 -11.09
#